data_AF-A0AA88WLV6-F1
#
_entry.id   AF-A0AA88WLV6-F1
#
_cell.length_a   1.000
_cell.length_b   1.000
_cell.length_c   1.000
_cell.angle_alpha   90.00
_cell.angle_beta   90.00
_cell.angle_gamma   90.00
#
_symmetry.space_group_name_H-M   'P 1'
#
loop_
_entity.id
_entity.type
_entity.pdbx_description
1 polymer ?
#
loop_
_entity_poly.entity_id
_entity_poly.type
_entity_poly.pdbx_seq_one_letter_code
_entity_poly.pdbx_strand_id
1 'polypeptide(L)'
;MLSWEQSLARAKLENMEKLRRWVIHRVKKVPFARVPCSSPFRILEPWLTDTAKIHYYTSQMEVKLWNDKREREMYENFAELFAIIKATEKLEKAYVRDIIPSSEYEVECQKLIAHFKTLSFTLKDTVPSVERFHDTYKMDCPAALNRLVTSGVPATVEHRAASAMSSSASASIVAECVQNFITAMDSLKLNMVAVDQVHPLLSDLSASLNKLSILPPDFEGKTKMREWIGRLAKMGAADELTEQQARQLHFDLESSYNSFMAALPSAGT
;
A
#
# COMPACT_ATOMS: atom_id res chain seq x y z
N MET A 1 -36.05 -7.71 19.10
CA MET A 1 -34.76 -7.86 18.42
C MET A 1 -33.97 -6.54 18.25
N LEU A 2 -34.37 -5.43 18.89
CA LEU A 2 -33.72 -4.10 18.77
C LEU A 2 -32.85 -3.67 19.98
N SER A 3 -32.74 -4.52 21.01
CA SER A 3 -32.07 -4.18 22.28
C SER A 3 -30.56 -4.44 22.28
N TRP A 4 -30.09 -5.48 21.56
CA TRP A 4 -28.69 -5.89 21.54
C TRP A 4 -27.83 -5.05 20.59
N GLU A 5 -28.32 -4.73 19.39
CA GLU A 5 -27.63 -3.85 18.44
C GLU A 5 -27.53 -2.41 18.96
N GLN A 6 -28.56 -1.91 19.65
CA GLN A 6 -28.48 -0.62 20.34
C GLN A 6 -27.52 -0.64 21.53
N SER A 7 -27.36 -1.78 22.20
CA SER A 7 -26.38 -1.95 23.29
C SER A 7 -24.95 -2.06 22.74
N LEU A 8 -24.77 -2.69 21.58
CA LEU A 8 -23.48 -2.78 20.89
C LEU A 8 -23.06 -1.43 20.27
N ALA A 9 -24.01 -0.68 19.71
CA ALA A 9 -23.79 0.67 19.19
C ALA A 9 -23.53 1.67 20.33
N ARG A 10 -24.24 1.55 21.46
CA ARG A 10 -23.94 2.33 22.67
C ARG A 10 -22.58 1.94 23.26
N ALA A 11 -22.21 0.66 23.29
CA ALA A 11 -20.89 0.22 23.73
C ALA A 11 -19.77 0.70 22.78
N LYS A 12 -19.99 0.70 21.45
CA LYS A 12 -19.06 1.25 20.45
C LYS A 12 -18.92 2.77 20.59
N LEU A 13 -20.01 3.51 20.77
CA LEU A 13 -20.01 4.96 21.03
C LEU A 13 -19.39 5.31 22.39
N GLU A 14 -19.68 4.53 23.42
CA GLU A 14 -19.11 4.72 24.76
C GLU A 14 -17.62 4.39 24.78
N ASN A 15 -17.15 3.42 23.98
CA ASN A 15 -15.73 3.10 23.84
C ASN A 15 -14.99 4.15 22.99
N MET A 16 -15.63 4.70 21.95
CA MET A 16 -15.12 5.82 21.15
C MET A 16 -15.11 7.15 21.92
N GLU A 17 -16.13 7.41 22.74
CA GLU A 17 -16.15 8.54 23.68
C GLU A 17 -15.20 8.34 24.84
N LYS A 18 -14.98 7.11 25.32
CA LYS A 18 -13.92 6.78 26.27
C LYS A 18 -12.56 6.98 25.61
N LEU A 19 -12.37 6.66 24.33
CA LEU A 19 -11.16 6.96 23.58
C LEU A 19 -10.98 8.47 23.40
N ARG A 20 -12.01 9.21 22.98
CA ARG A 20 -11.98 10.69 22.88
C ARG A 20 -11.71 11.34 24.23
N ARG A 21 -12.42 10.93 25.30
CA ARG A 21 -12.21 11.42 26.67
C ARG A 21 -10.85 11.00 27.22
N TRP A 22 -10.35 9.81 26.90
CA TRP A 22 -9.03 9.33 27.30
C TRP A 22 -7.92 10.08 26.57
N VAL A 23 -8.08 10.38 25.27
CA VAL A 23 -7.18 11.23 24.49
C VAL A 23 -7.19 12.66 25.04
N ILE A 24 -8.37 13.25 25.27
CA ILE A 24 -8.50 14.60 25.86
C ILE A 24 -7.94 14.64 27.30
N HIS A 25 -8.15 13.60 28.11
CA HIS A 25 -7.67 13.53 29.50
C HIS A 25 -6.18 13.19 29.59
N ARG A 26 -5.59 12.45 28.63
CA ARG A 26 -4.13 12.21 28.54
C ARG A 26 -3.37 13.37 27.90
N VAL A 27 -3.95 14.07 26.91
CA VAL A 27 -3.34 15.27 26.31
C VAL A 27 -3.34 16.43 27.33
N LYS A 28 -4.36 16.54 28.19
CA LYS A 28 -4.36 17.46 29.34
C LYS A 28 -3.49 17.00 30.54
N LYS A 29 -3.01 15.75 30.54
CA LYS A 29 -2.13 15.18 31.57
C LYS A 29 -0.81 14.67 30.96
N VAL A 30 -0.22 15.41 30.03
CA VAL A 30 1.23 15.34 29.88
C VAL A 30 1.81 16.10 31.07
N PRO A 31 2.45 15.42 32.05
CA PRO A 31 3.13 16.15 33.09
C PRO A 31 4.36 16.79 32.44
N PHE A 32 4.35 18.11 32.28
CA PHE A 32 5.60 18.84 32.21
C PHE A 32 6.32 18.51 33.52
N ALA A 33 7.46 17.83 33.39
CA ALA A 33 8.14 17.19 34.50
C ALA A 33 8.32 18.15 35.69
N ARG A 34 7.77 17.78 36.85
CA ARG A 34 8.22 18.30 38.13
C ARG A 34 9.60 17.70 38.37
N VAL A 35 10.64 18.53 38.25
CA VAL A 35 11.99 18.17 38.70
C VAL A 35 11.97 18.16 40.24
N PRO A 36 12.32 17.05 40.91
CA PRO A 36 12.46 17.05 42.36
C PRO A 36 13.85 17.59 42.72
N CYS A 37 13.93 18.84 43.17
CA CYS A 37 15.11 19.31 43.90
C CYS A 37 14.96 18.92 45.37
N SER A 38 15.41 17.71 45.71
CA SER A 38 15.76 17.35 47.07
C SER A 38 17.18 17.80 47.35
N SER A 39 17.36 18.82 48.19
CA SER A 39 18.48 18.88 49.15
C SER A 39 18.18 19.87 50.28
N PRO A 40 18.59 19.55 51.52
CA PRO A 40 18.17 20.26 52.72
C PRO A 40 19.18 21.35 53.08
N PHE A 41 18.74 22.60 53.24
CA PHE A 41 19.56 23.59 53.93
C PHE A 41 18.67 24.40 54.88
N ARG A 42 18.68 23.97 56.15
CA ARG A 42 18.50 24.90 57.28
C ARG A 42 19.73 25.81 57.29
N ILE A 43 19.49 27.11 57.37
CA ILE A 43 20.13 28.13 58.23
C ILE A 43 20.00 29.49 57.53
N LEU A 44 19.23 30.38 58.18
CA LEU A 44 19.42 31.82 58.39
C LEU A 44 20.33 32.60 57.41
N GLU A 45 19.77 33.63 56.74
CA GLU A 45 20.21 35.07 56.77
C GLU A 45 19.80 35.86 55.49
N PRO A 46 19.62 37.21 55.59
CA PRO A 46 18.69 38.03 54.81
C PRO A 46 19.26 38.77 53.58
N TRP A 47 20.05 38.10 52.74
CA TRP A 47 20.65 38.71 51.53
C TRP A 47 20.41 37.87 50.27
N LEU A 48 19.14 37.67 49.88
CA LEU A 48 18.83 37.23 48.51
C LEU A 48 18.86 38.45 47.58
N THR A 49 19.83 38.49 46.67
CA THR A 49 19.91 39.47 45.58
C THR A 49 18.65 39.41 44.71
N ASP A 50 18.18 40.57 44.26
CA ASP A 50 16.92 40.76 43.51
C ASP A 50 16.76 39.79 42.32
N THR A 51 17.85 39.38 41.70
CA THR A 51 17.90 38.42 40.58
C THR A 51 17.37 37.03 40.95
N ALA A 52 17.63 36.54 42.16
CA ALA A 52 17.13 35.25 42.64
C ALA A 52 15.64 35.30 42.99
N LYS A 53 15.15 36.46 43.45
CA LYS A 53 13.71 36.74 43.61
C LYS A 53 12.98 36.78 42.26
N ILE A 54 13.58 37.42 41.25
CA ILE A 54 13.00 37.49 39.89
C ILE A 54 12.87 36.10 39.26
N HIS A 55 13.91 35.26 39.36
CA HIS A 55 13.87 33.87 38.86
C HIS A 55 12.84 33.00 39.60
N TYR A 56 12.69 33.19 40.91
CA TYR A 56 11.67 32.49 41.69
C TYR A 56 10.24 32.93 41.32
N TYR A 57 10.00 34.23 41.09
CA TYR A 57 8.70 34.75 40.67
C TYR A 57 8.32 34.32 39.24
N THR A 58 9.27 34.31 38.29
CA THR A 58 9.01 33.82 36.93
C THR A 58 8.68 32.32 36.88
N SER A 59 9.24 31.52 37.80
CA SER A 59 8.90 30.10 37.93
C SER A 59 7.52 29.84 38.56
N GLN A 60 6.87 30.84 39.16
CA GLN A 60 5.55 30.74 39.80
C GLN A 60 4.42 31.34 38.94
N MET A 61 4.75 32.02 37.83
CA MET A 61 3.74 32.52 36.90
C MET A 61 3.24 31.36 36.03
N GLU A 62 1.92 31.16 36.03
CA GLU A 62 1.28 30.19 35.13
C GLU A 62 1.47 30.64 33.68
N VAL A 63 2.29 29.89 32.93
CA VAL A 63 2.57 30.18 31.52
C VAL A 63 1.34 29.78 30.70
N LYS A 64 0.71 30.76 30.06
CA LYS A 64 -0.42 30.53 29.16
C LYS A 64 0.09 30.08 27.80
N LEU A 65 -0.59 29.10 27.20
CA LEU A 65 -0.25 28.57 25.88
C LEU A 65 -0.50 29.58 24.76
N TRP A 66 -1.46 30.49 24.93
CA TRP A 66 -1.75 31.56 23.99
C TRP A 66 -2.16 32.83 24.74
N ASN A 67 -1.92 33.98 24.13
CA ASN A 67 -2.33 35.29 24.63
C ASN A 67 -3.37 35.98 23.72
N ASP A 68 -3.48 35.56 22.45
CA ASP A 68 -4.44 36.10 21.48
C ASP A 68 -5.37 35.01 20.89
N LYS A 69 -6.53 35.43 20.37
CA LYS A 69 -7.51 34.54 19.72
C LYS A 69 -6.93 33.88 18.46
N ARG A 70 -6.13 34.60 17.67
CA ARG A 70 -5.47 34.04 16.48
C ARG A 70 -4.46 32.95 16.84
N GLU A 71 -3.69 33.19 17.88
CA GLU A 71 -2.71 32.22 18.38
C GLU A 71 -3.39 30.96 18.93
N ARG A 72 -4.54 31.12 19.60
CA ARG A 72 -5.36 30.00 20.04
C ARG A 72 -5.83 29.12 18.88
N GLU A 73 -6.38 29.71 17.83
CA GLU A 73 -6.86 28.99 16.64
C GLU A 73 -5.71 28.23 15.95
N MET A 74 -4.51 28.81 15.90
CA MET A 74 -3.31 28.14 15.40
C MET A 74 -2.95 26.89 16.22
N TYR A 75 -2.93 26.99 17.55
CA TYR A 75 -2.64 25.84 18.41
C TYR A 75 -3.73 24.78 18.39
N GLU A 76 -5.00 25.16 18.20
CA GLU A 76 -6.10 24.21 18.01
C GLU A 76 -5.90 23.39 16.73
N ASN A 77 -5.45 24.02 15.64
CA ASN A 77 -5.10 23.31 14.41
C ASN A 77 -3.88 22.38 14.56
N PHE A 78 -2.85 22.80 15.32
CA PHE A 78 -1.71 21.93 15.63
C PHE A 78 -2.10 20.74 16.49
N ALA A 79 -3.01 20.95 17.45
CA ALA A 79 -3.54 19.88 18.28
C ALA A 79 -4.31 18.85 17.45
N GLU A 80 -5.11 19.31 16.48
CA GLU A 80 -5.83 18.43 15.56
C GLU A 80 -4.87 17.62 14.67
N LEU A 81 -3.84 18.27 14.11
CA LEU A 81 -2.81 17.58 13.32
C LEU A 81 -2.09 16.50 14.14
N PHE A 82 -1.70 16.84 15.37
CA PHE A 82 -1.06 15.91 16.30
C PHE A 82 -2.00 14.73 16.65
N ALA A 83 -3.28 15.02 16.88
CA ALA A 83 -4.28 14.01 17.20
C ALA A 83 -4.48 13.02 16.05
N ILE A 84 -4.58 13.50 14.81
CA ILE A 84 -4.72 12.66 13.62
C ILE A 84 -3.51 11.73 13.47
N ILE A 85 -2.29 12.26 13.53
CA ILE A 85 -1.07 11.44 13.40
C ILE A 85 -1.00 10.36 14.49
N LYS A 86 -1.30 10.71 15.75
CA LYS A 86 -1.33 9.73 16.85
C LYS A 86 -2.45 8.71 16.71
N ALA A 87 -3.61 9.09 16.20
CA ALA A 87 -4.72 8.18 15.94
C ALA A 87 -4.36 7.18 14.85
N THR A 88 -3.78 7.64 13.74
CA THR A 88 -3.32 6.77 12.64
C THR A 88 -2.26 5.78 13.13
N GLU A 89 -1.30 6.21 13.95
CA GLU A 89 -0.28 5.31 14.52
C GLU A 89 -0.91 4.17 15.34
N LYS A 90 -1.96 4.47 16.11
CA LYS A 90 -2.68 3.46 16.90
C LYS A 90 -3.52 2.55 16.03
N LEU A 91 -4.16 3.09 14.99
CA LEU A 91 -4.93 2.32 14.02
C LEU A 91 -4.04 1.32 13.28
N GLU A 92 -2.88 1.77 12.76
CA GLU A 92 -1.89 0.92 12.10
C GLU A 92 -1.40 -0.20 13.03
N LYS A 93 -1.03 0.14 14.28
CA LYS A 93 -0.59 -0.86 15.26
C LYS A 93 -1.69 -1.85 15.65
N ALA A 94 -2.95 -1.43 15.68
CA ALA A 94 -4.08 -2.31 15.96
C ALA A 94 -4.33 -3.28 14.81
N TYR A 95 -4.21 -2.80 13.57
CA TYR A 95 -4.32 -3.63 12.37
C TYR A 95 -3.19 -4.66 12.27
N VAL A 96 -1.94 -4.25 12.49
CA VAL A 96 -0.77 -5.17 12.50
C VAL A 96 -0.89 -6.26 13.59
N ARG A 97 -1.58 -5.95 14.69
CA ARG A 97 -1.85 -6.91 15.78
C ARG A 97 -3.12 -7.74 15.56
N ASP A 98 -3.74 -7.62 14.39
CA ASP A 98 -4.97 -8.32 14.01
C ASP A 98 -6.15 -8.09 14.99
N ILE A 99 -6.19 -6.90 15.61
CA ILE A 99 -7.26 -6.52 16.55
C ILE A 99 -8.50 -6.02 15.79
N ILE A 100 -8.30 -5.50 14.58
CA ILE A 100 -9.35 -4.89 13.75
C ILE A 100 -9.32 -5.55 12.36
N PRO A 101 -10.47 -5.97 11.80
CA PRO A 101 -10.53 -6.57 10.48
C PRO A 101 -10.25 -5.54 9.37
N SER A 102 -9.73 -6.02 8.23
CA SER A 102 -9.34 -5.18 7.08
C SER A 102 -10.45 -4.25 6.58
N SER A 103 -11.71 -4.68 6.60
CA SER A 103 -12.85 -3.87 6.15
C SER A 103 -13.08 -2.61 7.00
N GLU A 104 -12.96 -2.73 8.33
CA GLU A 104 -13.12 -1.59 9.24
C GLU A 104 -11.87 -0.70 9.23
N TYR A 105 -10.67 -1.30 9.14
CA TYR A 105 -9.40 -0.57 9.02
C TYR A 105 -9.37 0.33 7.77
N GLU A 106 -9.76 -0.20 6.59
CA GLU A 106 -9.76 0.55 5.33
C GLU A 106 -10.59 1.83 5.42
N VAL A 107 -11.82 1.71 5.94
CA VAL A 107 -12.76 2.83 6.05
C VAL A 107 -12.26 3.90 7.01
N GLU A 108 -11.78 3.50 8.18
CA GLU A 108 -11.31 4.46 9.19
C GLU A 108 -9.96 5.09 8.79
N CYS A 109 -9.06 4.33 8.18
CA CYS A 109 -7.79 4.83 7.67
C CYS A 109 -8.02 5.88 6.56
N GLN A 110 -8.97 5.63 5.66
CA GLN A 110 -9.30 6.56 4.58
C GLN A 110 -9.83 7.90 5.12
N LYS A 111 -10.68 7.87 6.15
CA LYS A 111 -11.18 9.09 6.82
C LYS A 111 -10.05 9.90 7.43
N LEU A 112 -9.14 9.24 8.17
CA LEU A 112 -7.99 9.89 8.79
C LEU A 112 -7.05 10.51 7.75
N ILE A 113 -6.79 9.81 6.64
CA ILE A 113 -6.00 10.34 5.52
C ILE A 113 -6.67 11.57 4.91
N ALA A 114 -7.98 11.53 4.66
CA ALA A 114 -8.71 12.67 4.12
C ALA A 114 -8.63 13.89 5.03
N HIS A 115 -8.88 13.70 6.33
CA HIS A 115 -8.77 14.78 7.33
C HIS A 115 -7.35 15.35 7.40
N PHE A 116 -6.34 14.48 7.40
CA PHE A 116 -4.94 14.89 7.39
C PHE A 116 -4.59 15.73 6.17
N LYS A 117 -5.03 15.33 4.97
CA LYS A 117 -4.76 16.06 3.72
C LYS A 117 -5.42 17.44 3.72
N THR A 118 -6.68 17.54 4.15
CA THR A 118 -7.38 18.82 4.27
C THR A 118 -6.68 19.74 5.26
N LEU A 119 -6.34 19.23 6.45
CA LEU A 119 -5.71 20.03 7.49
C LEU A 119 -4.28 20.45 7.12
N SER A 120 -3.50 19.54 6.52
CA SER A 120 -2.14 19.83 6.05
C SER A 120 -2.13 20.86 4.94
N PHE A 121 -3.14 20.87 4.06
CA PHE A 121 -3.29 21.90 3.04
C PHE A 121 -3.58 23.28 3.66
N THR A 122 -4.51 23.34 4.63
CA THR A 122 -4.83 24.58 5.35
C THR A 122 -3.64 25.14 6.13
N LEU A 123 -2.79 24.27 6.67
CA LEU A 123 -1.63 24.66 7.48
C LEU A 123 -0.34 24.82 6.69
N LYS A 124 -0.37 24.74 5.36
CA LYS A 124 0.86 24.73 4.53
C LYS A 124 1.75 25.95 4.74
N ASP A 125 1.15 27.11 5.00
CA ASP A 125 1.89 28.36 5.23
C ASP A 125 2.56 28.42 6.61
N THR A 126 2.00 27.71 7.59
CA THR A 126 2.48 27.70 8.99
C THR A 126 3.35 26.48 9.30
N VAL A 127 3.08 25.35 8.66
CA VAL A 127 3.78 24.07 8.80
C VAL A 127 4.09 23.54 7.40
N PRO A 128 5.19 24.01 6.78
CA PRO A 128 5.54 23.62 5.41
C PRO A 128 6.03 22.17 5.29
N SER A 129 6.42 21.54 6.40
CA SER A 129 6.82 20.13 6.43
C SER A 129 6.27 19.44 7.69
N VAL A 130 5.48 18.39 7.48
CA VAL A 130 4.93 17.54 8.54
C VAL A 130 6.03 16.74 9.24
N GLU A 131 7.13 16.44 8.55
CA GLU A 131 8.31 15.79 9.14
C GLU A 131 8.98 16.70 10.18
N ARG A 132 9.11 17.99 9.88
CA ARG A 132 9.60 18.97 10.86
C ARG A 132 8.67 19.12 12.06
N PHE A 133 7.35 19.04 11.84
CA PHE A 133 6.37 19.04 12.93
C PHE A 133 6.52 17.80 13.81
N HIS A 134 6.67 16.62 13.21
CA HIS A 134 6.94 15.37 13.91
C HIS A 134 8.16 15.46 14.82
N ASP A 135 9.27 16.01 14.32
CA ASP A 135 10.52 16.16 15.08
C ASP A 135 10.40 17.22 16.18
N THR A 136 9.77 18.36 15.87
CA THR A 136 9.57 19.48 16.82
C THR A 136 8.75 19.03 18.04
N TYR A 137 7.71 18.24 17.82
CA TYR A 137 6.85 17.70 18.88
C TYR A 137 7.28 16.32 19.38
N LYS A 138 8.47 15.84 18.97
CA LYS A 138 9.06 14.54 19.35
C LYS A 138 8.06 13.39 19.27
N MET A 139 7.35 13.33 18.15
CA MET A 139 6.39 12.27 17.89
C MET A 139 7.18 10.99 17.56
N ASP A 140 6.81 9.87 18.16
CA ASP A 140 7.32 8.55 17.78
C ASP A 140 6.20 7.80 17.05
N CYS A 141 6.02 8.13 15.76
CA CYS A 141 4.91 7.64 14.93
C CYS A 141 5.36 7.27 13.50
N PRO A 142 6.30 6.33 13.34
CA PRO A 142 6.85 5.97 12.02
C PRO A 142 5.80 5.32 11.10
N ALA A 143 4.85 4.54 11.63
CA ALA A 143 3.83 3.88 10.82
C ALA A 143 2.82 4.90 10.27
N ALA A 144 2.43 5.88 11.10
CA ALA A 144 1.57 6.97 10.67
C ALA A 144 2.22 7.84 9.58
N LEU A 145 3.50 8.17 9.70
CA LEU A 145 4.21 8.95 8.69
C LEU A 145 4.28 8.22 7.34
N ASN A 146 4.61 6.92 7.37
CA ASN A 146 4.61 6.11 6.15
C ASN A 146 3.23 6.13 5.48
N ARG A 147 2.15 5.95 6.26
CA ARG A 147 0.79 5.95 5.74
C ARG A 147 0.31 7.32 5.23
N LEU A 148 0.50 8.37 6.01
CA LEU A 148 -0.07 9.70 5.75
C LEU A 148 0.73 10.51 4.72
N VAL A 149 2.06 10.41 4.73
CA VAL A 149 2.96 11.22 3.91
C VAL A 149 3.48 10.45 2.69
N THR A 150 3.84 9.18 2.87
CA THR A 150 4.47 8.38 1.79
C THR A 150 3.43 7.67 0.91
N SER A 151 2.62 6.78 1.48
CA SER A 151 1.66 5.98 0.71
C SER A 151 0.39 6.75 0.34
N GLY A 152 -0.18 7.51 1.29
CA GLY A 152 -1.40 8.30 1.07
C GLY A 152 -2.68 7.49 0.79
N VAL A 153 -2.64 6.17 0.95
CA VAL A 153 -3.73 5.18 0.84
C VAL A 153 -3.56 4.08 1.89
N PRO A 154 -4.59 3.35 2.35
CA PRO A 154 -4.46 2.25 3.31
C PRO A 154 -3.58 1.09 2.82
N ALA A 155 -2.97 0.33 3.75
CA ALA A 155 -2.00 -0.74 3.44
C ALA A 155 -2.57 -1.79 2.48
N THR A 156 -3.81 -2.17 2.73
CA THR A 156 -4.52 -3.21 2.01
C THR A 156 -4.85 -2.81 0.57
N VAL A 157 -5.04 -1.51 0.31
CA VAL A 157 -5.29 -0.97 -1.04
C VAL A 157 -4.00 -0.99 -1.86
N GLU A 158 -2.87 -0.66 -1.23
CA GLU A 158 -1.54 -0.73 -1.85
C GLU A 158 -1.19 -2.17 -2.27
N HIS A 159 -1.42 -3.14 -1.37
CA HIS A 159 -1.22 -4.56 -1.69
C HIS A 159 -2.25 -5.12 -2.68
N ARG A 160 -3.52 -4.69 -2.62
CA ARG A 160 -4.55 -5.10 -3.59
C ARG A 160 -4.25 -4.56 -5.00
N ALA A 161 -3.77 -3.32 -5.11
CA ALA A 161 -3.37 -2.73 -6.39
C ALA A 161 -2.17 -3.46 -7.00
N ALA A 162 -1.17 -3.82 -6.19
CA ALA A 162 -0.04 -4.62 -6.64
C ALA A 162 -0.48 -6.02 -7.13
N SER A 163 -1.36 -6.69 -6.38
CA SER A 163 -1.91 -7.99 -6.78
C SER A 163 -2.80 -7.90 -8.03
N ALA A 164 -3.63 -6.86 -8.15
CA ALA A 164 -4.48 -6.63 -9.32
C ALA A 164 -3.68 -6.29 -10.59
N MET A 165 -2.55 -5.58 -10.45
CA MET A 165 -1.64 -5.33 -11.56
C MET A 165 -1.02 -6.62 -12.08
N SER A 166 -0.64 -7.53 -11.17
CA SER A 166 -0.07 -8.84 -11.54
C SER A 166 -1.10 -9.76 -12.22
N SER A 167 -2.36 -9.74 -11.80
CA SER A 167 -3.42 -10.54 -12.43
C SER A 167 -3.88 -9.95 -13.77
N SER A 168 -3.97 -8.63 -13.89
CA SER A 168 -4.32 -7.97 -15.17
C SER A 168 -3.21 -8.13 -16.21
N ALA A 169 -1.93 -8.01 -15.81
CA ALA A 169 -0.80 -8.31 -16.69
C ALA A 169 -0.77 -9.79 -17.11
N SER A 170 -1.13 -10.71 -16.21
CA SER A 170 -1.23 -12.13 -16.58
C SER A 170 -2.35 -12.38 -17.58
N ALA A 171 -3.51 -11.74 -17.42
CA ALA A 171 -4.65 -11.91 -18.34
C ALA A 171 -4.37 -11.38 -19.75
N SER A 172 -3.69 -10.24 -19.90
CA SER A 172 -3.33 -9.71 -21.22
C SER A 172 -2.32 -10.59 -21.94
N ILE A 173 -1.33 -11.13 -21.23
CA ILE A 173 -0.34 -12.06 -21.82
C ILE A 173 -1.00 -13.39 -22.19
N VAL A 174 -1.97 -13.89 -21.39
CA VAL A 174 -2.75 -15.08 -21.74
C VAL A 174 -3.53 -14.85 -23.03
N ALA A 175 -4.21 -13.70 -23.17
CA ALA A 175 -4.93 -13.36 -24.40
C ALA A 175 -4.00 -13.27 -25.62
N GLU A 176 -2.80 -12.68 -25.46
CA GLU A 176 -1.75 -12.64 -26.50
C GLU A 176 -1.34 -14.06 -26.94
N CYS A 177 -1.13 -14.97 -25.98
CA CYS A 177 -0.77 -16.36 -26.29
C CYS A 177 -1.90 -17.09 -27.05
N VAL A 178 -3.15 -16.94 -26.61
CA VAL A 178 -4.31 -17.55 -27.27
C VAL A 178 -4.44 -17.03 -28.70
N GLN A 179 -4.30 -15.72 -28.91
CA GLN A 179 -4.30 -15.13 -30.24
C GLN A 179 -3.20 -15.70 -31.12
N ASN A 180 -1.97 -15.83 -30.61
CA ASN A 180 -0.84 -16.36 -31.37
C ASN A 180 -1.02 -17.84 -31.72
N PHE A 181 -1.61 -18.65 -30.81
CA PHE A 181 -1.98 -20.04 -31.10
C PHE A 181 -3.00 -20.13 -32.23
N ILE A 182 -4.09 -19.38 -32.15
CA ILE A 182 -5.14 -19.36 -33.16
C ILE A 182 -4.56 -18.92 -34.51
N THR A 183 -3.79 -17.83 -34.53
CA THR A 183 -3.17 -17.29 -35.73
C THR A 183 -2.22 -18.31 -36.39
N ALA A 184 -1.38 -18.98 -35.60
CA ALA A 184 -0.49 -20.02 -36.11
C ALA A 184 -1.26 -21.23 -36.68
N MET A 185 -2.29 -21.72 -35.99
CA MET A 185 -3.11 -22.83 -36.46
C MET A 185 -3.88 -22.48 -37.75
N ASP A 186 -4.48 -21.28 -37.81
CA ASP A 186 -5.24 -20.83 -38.96
C ASP A 186 -4.35 -20.60 -40.19
N SER A 187 -3.11 -20.14 -40.01
CA SER A 187 -2.16 -19.99 -41.11
C SER A 187 -1.91 -21.31 -41.85
N LEU A 188 -1.78 -22.42 -41.11
CA LEU A 188 -1.58 -23.75 -41.67
C LEU A 188 -2.85 -24.26 -42.38
N LYS A 189 -4.04 -23.95 -41.83
CA LYS A 189 -5.32 -24.29 -42.46
C LYS A 189 -5.55 -23.52 -43.77
N LEU A 190 -5.03 -22.30 -43.87
CA LEU A 190 -5.05 -21.48 -45.08
C LEU A 190 -3.95 -21.86 -46.09
N ASN A 191 -3.21 -22.96 -45.84
CA ASN A 191 -2.11 -23.45 -46.67
C ASN A 191 -0.95 -22.44 -46.81
N MET A 192 -0.75 -21.57 -45.81
CA MET A 192 0.43 -20.71 -45.72
C MET A 192 1.57 -21.51 -45.06
N VAL A 193 2.24 -22.35 -45.86
CA VAL A 193 3.22 -23.34 -45.38
C VAL A 193 4.68 -22.97 -45.65
N ALA A 194 4.92 -21.81 -46.28
CA ALA A 194 6.26 -21.29 -46.52
C ALA A 194 6.94 -20.88 -45.20
N VAL A 195 8.25 -21.12 -45.11
CA VAL A 195 9.03 -20.88 -43.88
C VAL A 195 8.96 -19.42 -43.45
N ASP A 196 9.04 -18.45 -44.38
CA ASP A 196 8.95 -17.02 -44.10
C ASP A 196 7.60 -16.59 -43.51
N GLN A 197 6.52 -17.35 -43.77
CA GLN A 197 5.19 -17.10 -43.24
C GLN A 197 5.00 -17.79 -41.87
N VAL A 198 5.44 -19.04 -41.73
CA VAL A 198 5.23 -19.83 -40.51
C VAL A 198 6.21 -19.45 -39.39
N HIS A 199 7.47 -19.19 -39.73
CA HIS A 199 8.51 -18.93 -38.74
C HIS A 199 8.22 -17.71 -37.84
N PRO A 200 7.80 -16.54 -38.36
CA PRO A 200 7.45 -15.40 -37.52
C PRO A 200 6.31 -15.71 -36.54
N LEU A 201 5.27 -16.43 -36.99
CA LEU A 201 4.13 -16.79 -36.15
C LEU A 201 4.54 -17.71 -34.99
N LEU A 202 5.40 -18.69 -35.24
CA LEU A 202 5.92 -19.56 -34.17
C LEU A 202 6.86 -18.81 -33.22
N SER A 203 7.64 -17.87 -33.74
CA SER A 203 8.51 -17.01 -32.92
C SER A 203 7.70 -16.13 -31.97
N ASP A 204 6.64 -15.49 -32.46
CA ASP A 204 5.74 -14.66 -31.65
C ASP A 204 5.02 -15.49 -30.59
N LEU A 205 4.55 -16.68 -30.95
CA LEU A 205 3.96 -17.63 -30.01
C LEU A 205 4.97 -18.09 -28.93
N SER A 206 6.20 -18.40 -29.32
CA SER A 206 7.26 -18.77 -28.38
C SER A 206 7.59 -17.61 -27.43
N ALA A 207 7.68 -16.39 -27.95
CA ALA A 207 7.94 -15.20 -27.16
C ALA A 207 6.81 -14.95 -26.16
N SER A 208 5.54 -15.02 -26.58
CA SER A 208 4.40 -14.82 -25.69
C SER A 208 4.33 -15.90 -24.60
N LEU A 209 4.60 -17.17 -24.94
CA LEU A 209 4.67 -18.27 -23.96
C LEU A 209 5.78 -18.06 -22.92
N ASN A 210 6.92 -17.48 -23.32
CA ASN A 210 8.03 -17.19 -22.41
C ASN A 210 7.75 -16.01 -21.46
N LYS A 211 6.84 -15.09 -21.82
CA LYS A 211 6.39 -14.01 -20.93
C LYS A 211 5.51 -14.53 -19.79
N LEU A 212 4.86 -15.69 -19.95
CA LEU A 212 4.01 -16.29 -18.92
C LEU A 212 4.85 -16.98 -17.85
N SER A 213 4.99 -16.33 -16.70
CA SER A 213 5.65 -16.85 -15.50
C SER A 213 4.86 -17.95 -14.78
N ILE A 214 3.57 -18.11 -15.11
CA ILE A 214 2.72 -19.17 -14.55
C ILE A 214 3.04 -20.55 -15.13
N LEU A 215 3.63 -20.61 -16.33
CA LEU A 215 3.96 -21.85 -16.99
C LEU A 215 5.33 -22.35 -16.54
N PRO A 216 5.47 -23.65 -16.21
CA PRO A 216 6.76 -24.26 -15.93
C PRO A 216 7.79 -23.99 -17.04
N PRO A 217 9.09 -23.92 -16.70
CA PRO A 217 10.15 -23.70 -17.69
C PRO A 217 10.25 -24.87 -18.69
N ASP A 218 9.81 -26.06 -18.30
CA ASP A 218 9.77 -27.31 -19.06
C ASP A 218 8.41 -27.59 -19.72
N PHE A 219 7.52 -26.59 -19.77
CA PHE A 219 6.21 -26.73 -20.41
C PHE A 219 6.32 -27.24 -21.85
N GLU A 220 5.57 -28.30 -22.18
CA GLU A 220 5.65 -29.01 -23.47
C GLU A 220 5.57 -28.07 -24.67
N GLY A 221 4.65 -27.10 -24.65
CA GLY A 221 4.49 -26.14 -25.74
C GLY A 221 5.73 -25.28 -25.97
N LYS A 222 6.48 -24.88 -24.93
CA LYS A 222 7.73 -24.12 -25.07
C LYS A 222 8.81 -24.95 -25.76
N THR A 223 8.89 -26.24 -25.42
CA THR A 223 9.85 -27.18 -26.01
C THR A 223 9.52 -27.42 -27.48
N LYS A 224 8.27 -27.75 -27.79
CA LYS A 224 7.83 -28.00 -29.18
C LYS A 224 8.01 -26.78 -30.08
N MET A 225 7.67 -25.56 -29.62
CA MET A 225 7.89 -24.35 -30.43
C MET A 225 9.37 -24.14 -30.74
N ARG A 226 10.26 -24.40 -29.77
CA ARG A 226 11.71 -24.27 -29.96
C ARG A 226 12.25 -25.29 -30.97
N GLU A 227 11.76 -26.52 -30.91
CA GLU A 227 12.12 -27.59 -31.86
C GLU A 227 11.70 -27.23 -33.28
N TRP A 228 10.46 -26.75 -33.46
CA TRP A 228 9.94 -26.33 -34.76
C TRP A 228 10.67 -25.10 -35.31
N ILE A 229 10.91 -24.08 -34.50
CA ILE A 229 11.71 -22.91 -34.90
C ILE A 229 13.13 -23.35 -35.31
N GLY A 230 13.76 -24.22 -34.51
CA GLY A 230 15.10 -24.75 -34.82
C GLY A 230 15.15 -25.61 -36.08
N ARG A 231 14.02 -26.23 -36.47
CA ARG A 231 13.89 -26.96 -37.74
C ARG A 231 13.71 -26.01 -38.92
N LEU A 232 12.80 -25.03 -38.80
CA LEU A 232 12.53 -24.03 -39.82
C LEU A 232 13.75 -23.15 -40.12
N ALA A 233 14.55 -22.82 -39.10
CA ALA A 233 15.78 -22.05 -39.27
C ALA A 233 16.87 -22.75 -40.11
N LYS A 234 16.74 -24.07 -40.34
CA LYS A 234 17.64 -24.84 -41.22
C LYS A 234 17.16 -24.87 -42.68
N MET A 235 15.96 -24.38 -42.94
CA MET A 235 15.35 -24.30 -44.27
C MET A 235 15.50 -22.87 -44.81
N GLY A 236 15.49 -22.71 -46.13
CA GLY A 236 15.44 -21.41 -46.77
C GLY A 236 14.09 -20.73 -46.55
N ALA A 237 14.06 -19.40 -46.58
CA ALA A 237 12.83 -18.62 -46.37
C ALA A 237 11.73 -18.97 -47.39
N ALA A 238 12.11 -19.31 -48.63
CA ALA A 238 11.18 -19.69 -49.69
C ALA A 238 10.85 -21.19 -49.72
N ASP A 239 11.47 -21.99 -48.85
CA ASP A 239 11.15 -23.42 -48.78
C ASP A 239 9.79 -23.60 -48.10
N GLU A 240 9.04 -24.60 -48.55
CA GLU A 240 7.74 -24.95 -47.99
C GLU A 240 7.83 -26.17 -47.09
N LEU A 241 7.03 -26.18 -46.02
CA LEU A 241 6.81 -27.38 -45.22
C LEU A 241 6.12 -28.45 -46.07
N THR A 242 6.58 -29.70 -45.96
CA THR A 242 5.87 -30.81 -46.60
C THR A 242 4.50 -31.00 -45.97
N GLU A 243 3.54 -31.58 -46.70
CA GLU A 243 2.18 -31.85 -46.17
C GLU A 243 2.21 -32.62 -44.85
N GLN A 244 3.14 -33.57 -44.72
CA GLN A 244 3.34 -34.33 -43.48
C GLN A 244 3.89 -33.48 -42.34
N GLN A 245 4.82 -32.56 -42.62
CA GLN A 245 5.36 -31.63 -41.62
C GLN A 245 4.30 -30.62 -41.17
N ALA A 246 3.53 -30.05 -42.10
CA ALA A 246 2.46 -29.11 -41.79
C ALA A 246 1.38 -29.76 -40.90
N ARG A 247 0.97 -31.01 -41.20
CA ARG A 247 0.04 -31.77 -40.35
C ARG A 247 0.61 -32.05 -38.97
N GLN A 248 1.90 -32.42 -38.87
CA GLN A 248 2.54 -32.67 -37.58
C GLN A 248 2.64 -31.38 -36.75
N LEU A 249 3.01 -30.25 -37.38
CA LEU A 249 3.07 -28.95 -36.72
C LEU A 249 1.69 -28.53 -36.20
N HIS A 250 0.63 -28.70 -37.00
CA HIS A 250 -0.73 -28.40 -36.57
C HIS A 250 -1.15 -29.26 -35.36
N PHE A 251 -0.86 -30.56 -35.37
CA PHE A 251 -1.13 -31.44 -34.24
C PHE A 251 -0.37 -31.01 -32.97
N ASP A 252 0.91 -30.66 -33.12
CA ASP A 252 1.73 -30.18 -32.00
C ASP A 252 1.22 -28.85 -31.43
N LEU A 253 0.73 -27.95 -32.28
CA LEU A 253 0.08 -26.70 -31.87
C LEU A 253 -1.21 -26.97 -31.07
N GLU A 254 -2.10 -27.85 -31.55
CA GLU A 254 -3.32 -28.21 -30.83
C GLU A 254 -3.02 -28.88 -29.47
N SER A 255 -2.08 -29.82 -29.45
CA SER A 255 -1.66 -30.49 -28.20
C SER A 255 -1.08 -29.49 -27.19
N SER A 256 -0.24 -28.56 -27.67
CA SER A 256 0.35 -27.50 -26.84
C SER A 256 -0.71 -26.53 -26.33
N TYR A 257 -1.70 -26.18 -27.15
CA TYR A 257 -2.81 -25.30 -26.78
C TYR A 257 -3.72 -25.93 -25.73
N ASN A 258 -4.06 -27.21 -25.88
CA ASN A 258 -4.87 -27.93 -24.88
C ASN A 258 -4.15 -28.04 -23.54
N SER A 259 -2.86 -28.36 -23.55
CA SER A 259 -2.02 -28.37 -22.35
C SER A 259 -1.89 -26.98 -21.74
N PHE A 260 -1.83 -25.94 -22.58
CA PHE A 260 -1.78 -24.55 -22.14
C PHE A 260 -3.07 -24.16 -21.41
N MET A 261 -4.24 -24.44 -22.00
CA MET A 261 -5.53 -24.18 -21.38
C MET A 261 -5.74 -24.96 -20.08
N ALA A 262 -5.23 -26.19 -19.99
CA ALA A 262 -5.27 -26.98 -18.76
C ALA A 262 -4.32 -26.44 -17.66
N ALA A 263 -3.24 -25.77 -18.03
CA ALA A 263 -2.29 -25.17 -17.10
C ALA A 263 -2.75 -23.80 -16.56
N LEU A 264 -3.74 -23.17 -17.20
CA LEU A 264 -4.32 -21.93 -16.69
C LEU A 264 -5.21 -22.21 -15.48
N PRO A 265 -5.23 -21.34 -14.45
CA PRO A 265 -6.15 -21.48 -13.33
C PRO A 265 -7.58 -21.42 -13.86
N SER A 266 -8.31 -22.53 -13.75
CA SER A 266 -9.73 -22.53 -14.03
C SER A 266 -10.39 -21.62 -12.99
N ALA A 267 -11.10 -20.58 -13.45
CA ALA A 267 -11.85 -19.68 -12.57
C ALA A 267 -13.03 -20.46 -11.96
N GLY A 268 -12.77 -21.26 -10.93
CA GLY A 268 -13.79 -22.06 -10.27
C GLY A 268 -13.25 -23.30 -9.55
N THR A 269 -12.52 -23.12 -8.46
CA THR A 269 -12.71 -23.90 -7.22
C THR A 269 -12.20 -23.11 -6.03
#